data_AF-A0AA48GMW2-F1
#
_entry.id   AF-A0AA48GMW2-F1
#
_cell.length_a   1.000
_cell.length_b   1.000
_cell.length_c   1.000
_cell.angle_alpha   90.00
_cell.angle_beta   90.00
_cell.angle_gamma   90.00
#
_symmetry.space_group_name_H-M   'P 1'
#
loop_
_entity.id
_entity.type
_entity.pdbx_description
1 polymer ?
#
loop_
_entity_poly.entity_id
_entity_poly.type
_entity_poly.pdbx_seq_one_letter_code
_entity_poly.pdbx_strand_id
1 'polypeptide(L)' 'MISVEVWRDEHGVTWELVQLGLDETGGGCIIREGFSTLDRADGDVREGVEVIARFGDVEDARAYLESEGFELFTSRT' A
#
# COMPACT_ATOMS: atom_id res chain seq x y z
N MET A 1 3.96 1.83 15.92
CA MET A 1 3.69 0.53 15.25
C MET A 1 3.38 0.84 13.80
N ILE A 2 3.98 0.12 12.85
CA ILE A 2 3.74 0.31 11.42
C ILE A 2 2.66 -0.71 11.02
N SER A 3 1.59 -0.25 10.37
CA SER A 3 0.54 -1.12 9.81
C SER A 3 0.67 -1.15 8.30
N VAL A 4 0.41 -2.30 7.67
CA VAL A 4 0.42 -2.46 6.21
C VAL A 4 -0.85 -3.17 5.78
N GLU A 5 -1.59 -2.55 4.86
CA GLU A 5 -2.78 -3.13 4.22
C GLU A 5 -2.48 -3.38 2.75
N VAL A 6 -2.84 -4.55 2.24
CA VAL A 6 -2.66 -4.91 0.83
C VAL A 6 -3.98 -4.76 0.12
N TRP A 7 -3.97 -4.08 -1.01
CA TRP A 7 -5.13 -3.74 -1.82
C TRP A 7 -4.93 -4.24 -3.24
N ARG A 8 -5.99 -4.70 -3.90
CA ARG A 8 -5.92 -5.30 -5.23
C ARG A 8 -7.06 -4.83 -6.12
N ASP A 9 -6.78 -4.53 -7.38
CA ASP A 9 -7.78 -4.13 -8.37
C ASP A 9 -8.26 -5.31 -9.25
N GLU A 10 -9.22 -5.04 -10.16
CA GLU A 10 -9.80 -6.03 -11.08
C GLU A 10 -8.79 -6.66 -12.06
N HIS A 11 -7.72 -5.95 -12.40
CA HIS A 11 -6.64 -6.40 -13.27
C HIS A 11 -5.56 -7.18 -12.52
N GLY A 12 -5.64 -7.22 -11.19
CA GLY A 12 -4.73 -7.94 -10.33
C GLY A 12 -3.45 -7.20 -9.95
N VAL A 13 -3.37 -5.90 -10.21
CA VAL A 13 -2.37 -5.00 -9.64
C VAL A 13 -2.60 -4.94 -8.14
N THR A 14 -1.49 -4.91 -7.40
CA THR A 14 -1.52 -4.91 -5.93
C THR A 14 -0.80 -3.68 -5.43
N TRP A 15 -1.44 -2.90 -4.55
CA TRP A 15 -0.84 -1.75 -3.86
C TRP A 15 -0.83 -1.97 -2.35
N GLU A 16 0.12 -1.35 -1.66
CA GLU A 16 0.27 -1.42 -0.22
C GLU A 16 0.04 -0.05 0.41
N LEU A 17 -0.90 0.01 1.35
CA LEU A 17 -1.11 1.16 2.24
C LEU A 17 -0.29 0.93 3.51
N VAL A 18 0.73 1.76 3.71
CA VAL A 18 1.65 1.69 4.85
C VAL A 18 1.39 2.87 5.79
N GLN A 19 0.88 2.58 6.98
CA GLN A 19 0.76 3.56 8.05
C GLN A 19 2.07 3.64 8.83
N LEU A 20 2.81 4.72 8.64
CA LEU A 20 3.97 5.06 9.45
C LEU A 20 3.41 5.60 10.76
N GLY A 21 3.68 4.90 11.87
CA GLY A 21 2.94 5.03 13.13
C GLY A 21 2.66 6.46 13.62
N LEU A 22 1.61 6.60 14.43
CA LEU A 22 1.08 7.85 15.00
C LEU A 22 2.19 8.73 15.62
N ASP A 23 2.66 9.71 14.86
CA ASP A 23 3.29 10.90 15.43
C ASP A 23 2.20 11.93 15.73
N GLU A 24 2.49 12.91 16.58
CA GLU A 24 1.56 13.86 17.22
C GLU A 24 0.75 14.72 16.22
N THR A 25 1.05 14.61 14.92
CA THR A 25 0.43 15.34 13.80
C THR A 25 -0.51 14.46 12.93
N GLY A 26 -0.76 13.22 13.32
CA GLY A 26 -1.44 12.22 12.47
C GLY A 26 -0.38 11.38 11.74
N GLY A 27 -0.36 10.09 12.03
CA GLY A 27 0.64 9.17 11.47
C GLY A 27 0.54 9.13 9.95
N GLY A 28 1.58 9.62 9.28
CA GLY A 28 1.61 9.69 7.83
C GLY A 28 1.41 8.31 7.19
N CYS A 29 0.48 8.23 6.25
CA CYS A 29 0.20 7.03 5.48
C CYS A 29 0.80 7.20 4.07
N ILE A 30 1.35 6.14 3.52
CA ILE A 30 1.85 6.12 2.14
C ILE A 30 1.21 4.96 1.38
N ILE A 31 0.92 5.19 0.11
CA ILE A 31 0.53 4.13 -0.83
C ILE A 31 1.73 3.90 -1.74
N ARG A 32 2.10 2.63 -1.90
CA ARG A 32 3.15 2.20 -2.81
C ARG A 32 2.68 1.03 -3.66
N GLU A 33 3.30 0.83 -4.81
CA GLU A 33 3.05 -0.38 -5.57
C GLU A 33 3.55 -1.60 -4.77
N GLY A 34 2.71 -2.63 -4.67
CA GLY A 34 2.97 -3.83 -3.91
C GLY A 34 3.74 -4.85 -4.74
N PHE A 35 4.72 -5.50 -4.13
CA PHE A 35 5.54 -6.50 -4.81
C PHE A 35 4.71 -7.74 -5.14
N SER A 36 4.67 -8.14 -6.42
CA SER A 36 4.32 -9.52 -6.76
C SER A 36 5.45 -10.46 -6.31
N THR A 37 5.11 -11.66 -5.83
CA THR A 37 6.10 -12.69 -5.44
C THR A 37 7.11 -13.03 -6.54
N LEU A 38 6.77 -12.72 -7.81
CA LEU A 38 7.63 -12.88 -8.98
C LEU A 38 8.73 -11.81 -9.08
N ASP A 39 8.46 -10.54 -8.72
CA ASP A 39 9.46 -9.46 -8.69
C ASP A 39 10.60 -9.75 -7.70
N ARG A 40 10.28 -10.44 -6.60
CA ARG A 40 11.28 -10.82 -5.60
C ARG A 40 12.19 -11.96 -6.05
N ALA A 41 11.79 -12.72 -7.08
CA ALA A 41 12.51 -13.91 -7.53
C ALA A 41 13.70 -13.60 -8.47
N ASP A 42 13.70 -12.44 -9.14
CA ASP A 42 14.77 -12.08 -10.09
C ASP A 42 16.01 -11.44 -9.42
N GLY A 43 15.96 -11.23 -8.10
CA GLY A 43 17.09 -10.72 -7.33
C GLY A 43 17.31 -9.21 -7.45
N ASP A 44 16.45 -8.49 -8.17
CA ASP A 44 16.44 -7.03 -8.20
C ASP A 44 15.58 -6.47 -7.07
N VAL A 45 16.08 -6.58 -5.85
CA VAL A 45 15.40 -6.09 -4.63
C VAL A 45 15.51 -4.56 -4.45
N ARG A 46 15.98 -3.83 -5.47
CA ARG A 46 16.32 -2.40 -5.37
C ARG A 46 15.74 -1.50 -6.45
N GLU A 47 15.06 -2.03 -7.46
CA GLU A 47 14.28 -1.20 -8.38
C GLU A 47 12.84 -1.03 -7.87
N GLY A 48 12.44 0.21 -7.56
CA GLY A 48 11.04 0.61 -7.70
C GLY A 48 10.08 0.45 -6.51
N VAL A 49 10.44 0.82 -5.27
CA VAL A 49 9.38 1.26 -4.33
C VAL A 49 8.91 2.65 -4.75
N GLU A 50 8.04 2.71 -5.74
CA GLU A 50 7.41 3.96 -6.14
C GLU A 50 6.30 4.30 -5.14
N VAL A 51 6.46 5.43 -4.46
CA VAL A 51 5.40 5.99 -3.62
C VAL A 51 4.42 6.70 -4.55
N ILE A 52 3.24 6.10 -4.68
CA ILE A 52 2.15 6.58 -5.52
C ILE A 52 1.53 7.82 -4.87
N ALA A 53 1.25 7.74 -3.57
CA ALA A 53 0.58 8.81 -2.85
C ALA A 53 0.96 8.85 -1.36
N ARG A 54 0.73 10.01 -0.72
CA ARG A 54 0.98 10.26 0.71
C ARG A 54 -0.20 10.99 1.32
N PHE A 55 -0.60 10.54 2.50
CA PHE A 55 -1.77 11.02 3.22
C PHE A 55 -1.45 11.30 4.68
N GLY A 56 -2.14 12.29 5.26
CA GLY A 56 -2.05 12.57 6.70
C GLY A 56 -2.93 11.67 7.55
N ASP A 57 -3.92 10.99 6.93
CA ASP A 57 -4.88 10.11 7.58
C ASP A 57 -5.10 8.83 6.76
N VAL A 58 -5.41 7.74 7.46
CA VAL A 58 -5.60 6.42 6.85
C VAL A 58 -6.92 6.33 6.09
N GLU A 59 -7.97 7.02 6.54
CA GLU A 59 -9.28 6.95 5.92
C GLU A 59 -9.26 7.65 4.55
N ASP A 60 -8.51 8.75 4.41
CA ASP A 60 -8.30 9.43 3.12
C ASP A 60 -7.52 8.54 2.14
N ALA A 61 -6.51 7.83 2.65
CA ALA A 61 -5.74 6.88 1.85
C ALA A 61 -6.58 5.68 1.38
N ARG A 62 -7.49 5.17 2.22
CA ARG A 62 -8.43 4.11 1.86
C ARG A 62 -9.46 4.60 0.83
N ALA A 63 -10.03 5.78 1.04
CA ALA A 63 -10.98 6.37 0.10
C ALA A 63 -10.35 6.57 -1.29
N TYR A 64 -9.07 6.94 -1.34
CA TYR A 64 -8.32 7.01 -2.60
C TYR A 64 -8.23 5.63 -3.28
N LEU A 65 -7.87 4.58 -2.54
CA LEU A 65 -7.79 3.21 -3.08
C LEU A 65 -9.13 2.72 -3.62
N GLU A 66 -10.21 2.92 -2.85
CA GLU A 66 -11.56 2.57 -3.28
C GLU A 66 -11.99 3.35 -4.53
N SER A 67 -11.60 4.63 -4.65
CA SER A 67 -11.86 5.44 -5.84
C SER A 67 -11.09 4.96 -7.07
N GLU A 68 -9.89 4.42 -6.89
CA GLU A 68 -9.08 3.82 -7.97
C GLU A 68 -9.56 2.40 -8.34
N GLY A 69 -10.57 1.87 -7.63
CA GLY A 69 -11.12 0.55 -7.88
C GLY A 69 -10.36 -0.59 -7.20
N PHE A 70 -9.53 -0.28 -6.21
CA PHE A 70 -8.87 -1.28 -5.40
C PHE A 70 -9.77 -1.76 -4.25
N GLU A 71 -9.67 -3.04 -3.94
CA GLU A 71 -10.36 -3.68 -2.82
C GLU A 71 -9.35 -4.24 -1.81
N LEU A 72 -9.70 -4.20 -0.52
CA LEU A 72 -8.83 -4.70 0.55
C LEU A 72 -8.61 -6.22 0.42
N PHE A 73 -7.38 -6.60 0.10
CA PHE A 73 -6.99 -7.99 -0.06
C PHE A 73 -6.50 -8.56 1.29
N THR A 74 -7.45 -9.04 2.09
CA THR A 74 -7.12 -9.76 3.34
C THR A 74 -6.66 -11.18 3.02
N SER A 75 -5.34 -11.41 2.94
CA SER A 75 -4.78 -12.76 2.94
C SER A 75 -4.98 -13.38 4.32
N ARG A 76 -6.12 -14.05 4.50
CA ARG A 76 -6.44 -14.83 5.69
C ARG A 76 -5.43 -16.00 5.77
N THR A 77 -4.42 -15.89 6.63
CA THR A 77 -3.58 -17.03 7.05
C THR A 77 -4.35 -17.84 8.09
#